data_AF-A0A961HPE0-F1
#
_entry.id   AF-A0A961HPE0-F1
#
_cell.length_a   1.000
_cell.length_b   1.000
_cell.length_c   1.000
_cell.angle_alpha   90.00
_cell.angle_beta   90.00
_cell.angle_gamma   90.00
#
_symmetry.space_group_name_H-M   'P 1'
#
loop_
_entity.id
_entity.type
_entity.pdbx_description
1 polymer ?
#
loop_
_entity_poly.entity_id
_entity_poly.type
_entity_poly.pdbx_seq_one_letter_code
_entity_poly.pdbx_strand_id
1 'polypeptide(L)'
;MTTKTTAVESASSKASRTPGIPHHAWYAPSKLGKYVILLIGTLLTLGPVLWTISTSLRPVTESLGASANLIPSSLDFGSYREVFEQVDMKLLILNSVLVTAACAIGQMITAAMAGYVFAKVDFRGRNALFAIVLATMMVPMQVT
;
A
#
# COMPACT_ATOMS: atom_id res chain seq x y z
N MET A 1 -64.02 -35.74 -20.94
CA MET A 1 -63.44 -34.54 -21.57
C MET A 1 -62.30 -34.04 -20.66
N THR A 2 -61.18 -34.78 -20.58
CA THR A 2 -60.16 -34.58 -19.52
C THR A 2 -58.87 -35.36 -19.83
N THR A 3 -58.08 -35.01 -20.86
CA THR A 3 -56.75 -35.64 -21.10
C THR A 3 -55.79 -34.75 -21.92
N LYS A 4 -55.47 -33.53 -21.47
CA LYS A 4 -54.41 -32.73 -22.12
C LYS A 4 -53.43 -32.00 -21.17
N THR A 5 -53.44 -32.29 -19.86
CA THR A 5 -52.61 -31.58 -18.86
C THR A 5 -51.58 -32.49 -18.18
N THR A 6 -50.83 -33.29 -18.94
CA THR A 6 -49.68 -34.05 -18.39
C THR A 6 -48.41 -33.96 -19.25
N ALA A 7 -48.50 -33.41 -20.47
CA ALA A 7 -47.36 -33.38 -21.40
C ALA A 7 -46.45 -32.14 -21.27
N VAL A 8 -46.87 -31.08 -20.57
CA VAL A 8 -46.12 -29.82 -20.49
C VAL A 8 -45.09 -29.80 -19.35
N GLU A 9 -45.27 -30.63 -18.32
CA GLU A 9 -44.43 -30.60 -17.12
C GLU A 9 -43.09 -31.33 -17.30
N SER A 10 -43.02 -32.31 -18.20
CA SER A 10 -41.79 -33.05 -18.50
C SER A 10 -40.73 -32.23 -19.27
N ALA A 11 -41.08 -31.09 -19.85
CA ALA A 11 -40.18 -30.31 -20.72
C ALA A 11 -39.43 -29.19 -19.98
N SER A 12 -39.84 -28.82 -18.77
CA SER A 12 -39.27 -27.67 -18.03
C SER A 12 -38.12 -28.03 -17.08
N SER A 13 -37.81 -29.32 -16.89
CA SER A 13 -36.80 -29.77 -15.91
C SER A 13 -35.36 -29.84 -16.45
N LYS A 14 -35.15 -29.70 -17.78
CA LYS A 14 -33.86 -30.03 -18.41
C LYS A 14 -32.99 -28.85 -18.86
N ALA A 15 -33.36 -27.61 -18.51
CA ALA A 15 -32.77 -26.40 -19.10
C ALA A 15 -31.95 -25.52 -18.14
N SER A 16 -31.33 -26.07 -17.09
CA SER A 16 -30.44 -25.33 -16.18
C SER A 16 -29.08 -26.00 -15.93
N ARG A 17 -28.54 -26.72 -16.93
CA ARG A 17 -27.13 -27.10 -16.92
C ARG A 17 -26.31 -25.96 -17.50
N THR A 18 -26.06 -24.92 -16.71
CA THR A 18 -24.96 -23.99 -16.99
C THR A 18 -23.65 -24.81 -17.02
N PRO A 19 -22.93 -24.86 -18.14
CA PRO A 19 -21.60 -25.46 -18.14
C PRO A 19 -20.71 -24.59 -17.25
N GLY A 20 -20.23 -25.16 -16.14
CA GLY A 20 -19.30 -24.50 -15.25
C GLY A 20 -18.09 -24.00 -16.04
N ILE A 21 -17.76 -22.73 -15.87
CA ILE A 21 -16.61 -22.11 -16.51
C ILE A 21 -15.36 -22.87 -16.06
N PRO A 22 -14.58 -23.50 -16.97
CA PRO A 22 -13.32 -24.11 -16.57
C PRO A 22 -12.39 -22.97 -16.13
N HIS A 23 -12.08 -22.93 -14.83
CA HIS A 23 -11.03 -22.08 -14.28
C HIS A 23 -9.68 -22.59 -14.83
N HIS A 24 -9.35 -22.16 -16.04
CA HIS A 24 -8.09 -22.50 -16.69
C HIS A 24 -6.95 -21.96 -15.83
N ALA A 25 -6.34 -22.87 -15.07
CA ALA A 25 -5.20 -22.62 -14.19
C ALA A 25 -3.98 -22.31 -15.05
N TRP A 26 -3.91 -21.09 -15.59
CA TRP A 26 -2.95 -20.73 -16.62
C TRP A 26 -1.51 -20.89 -16.13
N TYR A 27 -1.18 -20.52 -14.89
CA TYR A 27 0.05 -20.93 -14.21
C TYR A 27 -0.21 -20.83 -12.71
N ALA A 28 -0.64 -21.91 -12.07
CA ALA A 28 -0.63 -21.97 -10.61
C ALA A 28 0.79 -22.40 -10.19
N PRO A 29 1.70 -21.47 -9.83
CA PRO A 29 2.99 -21.89 -9.30
C PRO A 29 2.73 -22.81 -8.12
N SER A 30 3.51 -23.89 -8.04
CA SER A 30 3.50 -24.79 -6.89
C SER A 30 3.52 -23.96 -5.61
N LYS A 31 2.83 -24.40 -4.55
CA LYS A 31 2.77 -23.66 -3.28
C LYS A 31 4.18 -23.20 -2.85
N LEU A 32 5.18 -24.05 -3.09
CA LEU A 32 6.60 -23.77 -2.88
C LEU A 32 7.13 -22.57 -3.68
N GLY A 33 6.83 -22.45 -4.97
CA GLY A 33 7.25 -21.31 -5.80
C GLY A 33 6.69 -19.98 -5.30
N LYS A 34 5.44 -19.96 -4.81
CA LYS A 34 4.85 -18.76 -4.17
C LYS A 34 5.62 -18.34 -2.92
N TYR A 35 5.95 -19.29 -2.04
CA TYR A 35 6.70 -19.02 -0.82
C TYR A 35 8.12 -18.51 -1.12
N VAL A 36 8.80 -19.07 -2.13
CA VAL A 36 10.14 -18.60 -2.52
C VAL A 36 10.09 -17.15 -3.02
N ILE A 37 9.12 -16.79 -3.86
CA ILE A 37 8.94 -15.41 -4.35
C ILE A 37 8.65 -14.45 -3.20
N LEU A 38 7.76 -14.83 -2.27
CA LEU A 38 7.47 -14.06 -1.07
C LEU A 38 8.72 -13.86 -0.20
N LEU A 39 9.51 -14.92 0.02
CA LEU A 39 10.73 -14.87 0.82
C LEU A 39 11.77 -13.91 0.21
N ILE A 40 11.96 -13.96 -1.11
CA ILE A 40 12.86 -13.04 -1.82
C ILE A 40 12.37 -11.59 -1.68
N GLY A 41 11.08 -11.34 -1.90
CA GLY A 41 10.50 -10.00 -1.72
C GLY A 41 10.66 -9.47 -0.29
N THR A 42 10.48 -10.33 0.71
CA THR A 42 10.71 -10.01 2.12
C THR A 42 12.18 -9.66 2.39
N LEU A 43 13.13 -10.45 1.89
CA LEU A 43 14.56 -10.17 2.11
C LEU A 43 15.00 -8.86 1.46
N LEU A 44 14.51 -8.55 0.25
CA LEU A 44 14.84 -7.30 -0.45
C LEU A 44 14.29 -6.05 0.25
N THR A 45 13.12 -6.16 0.88
CA THR A 45 12.46 -5.05 1.57
C THR A 45 12.92 -4.89 3.02
N LEU A 46 13.07 -5.99 3.77
CA LEU A 46 13.51 -5.98 5.16
C LEU A 46 15.02 -5.87 5.32
N GLY A 47 15.82 -6.33 4.36
CA GLY A 47 17.28 -6.25 4.41
C GLY A 47 17.81 -4.86 4.79
N PRO A 48 17.45 -3.79 4.05
CA PRO A 48 17.89 -2.44 4.38
C PRO A 48 17.31 -1.90 5.71
N VAL A 49 16.12 -2.35 6.12
CA VAL A 49 15.54 -1.98 7.43
C VAL A 49 16.36 -2.59 8.57
N LEU A 50 16.68 -3.88 8.47
CA LEU A 50 17.50 -4.59 9.45
C LEU A 50 18.93 -4.00 9.50
N TRP A 51 19.48 -3.63 8.34
CA TRP A 51 20.76 -2.95 8.27
C TRP A 51 20.72 -1.61 9.02
N THR A 52 19.71 -0.77 8.75
CA THR A 52 19.55 0.53 9.40
C THR A 52 19.45 0.40 10.93
N ILE A 53 18.68 -0.58 11.41
CA ILE A 53 18.55 -0.87 12.85
C ILE A 53 19.90 -1.31 13.44
N SER A 54 20.62 -2.21 12.76
CA SER A 54 21.95 -2.64 13.20
C SER A 54 22.90 -1.45 13.29
N THR A 55 22.90 -0.55 12.31
CA THR A 55 23.78 0.63 12.32
C THR A 55 23.41 1.65 13.39
N SER A 56 22.12 1.80 13.75
CA SER A 56 21.72 2.77 14.78
C SER A 56 22.09 2.34 16.20
N LEU A 57 22.38 1.05 16.40
CA LEU A 57 22.77 0.45 17.70
C LEU A 57 24.30 0.30 17.86
N ARG A 58 25.10 0.74 16.88
CA ARG A 58 26.56 0.66 16.94
C ARG A 58 27.16 1.85 17.71
N PRO A 59 28.29 1.65 18.42
CA PRO A 59 29.06 2.74 18.99
C PRO A 59 29.54 3.72 17.91
N VAL A 60 29.60 5.01 18.25
CA VAL A 60 30.05 6.08 17.33
C VAL A 60 31.45 5.80 16.75
N THR A 61 32.33 5.17 17.54
CA THR A 61 33.69 4.79 17.13
C THR A 61 33.75 3.66 16.10
N GLU A 62 32.74 2.78 16.05
CA GLU A 62 32.62 1.70 15.05
C GLU A 62 31.82 2.12 13.82
N SER A 63 30.98 3.15 13.94
CA SER A 63 30.16 3.68 12.84
C SER A 63 30.99 4.36 11.75
N LEU A 64 32.13 4.97 12.14
CA LEU A 64 33.08 5.62 11.22
C LEU A 64 34.04 4.61 10.54
N GLY A 65 34.14 3.39 11.07
CA GLY A 65 34.88 2.30 10.44
C GLY A 65 33.98 1.59 9.41
N ALA A 66 34.50 1.31 8.22
CA ALA A 66 33.81 0.59 7.14
C ALA A 66 33.54 -0.90 7.46
N SER A 67 33.26 -1.24 8.72
CA SER A 67 32.95 -2.59 9.18
C SER A 67 31.51 -2.92 8.77
N ALA A 68 31.36 -3.58 7.63
CA ALA A 68 30.08 -3.96 7.02
C ALA A 68 29.35 -5.09 7.78
N ASN A 69 29.31 -5.03 9.11
CA ASN A 69 29.18 -6.23 9.92
C ASN A 69 27.79 -6.74 10.29
N LEU A 70 26.62 -6.25 9.87
CA LEU A 70 25.27 -6.74 10.26
C LEU A 70 24.93 -6.95 11.77
N ILE A 71 25.83 -7.43 12.63
CA ILE A 71 25.72 -7.61 14.07
C ILE A 71 26.77 -6.66 14.73
N PRO A 72 26.35 -5.72 15.59
CA PRO A 72 27.25 -4.84 16.33
C PRO A 72 28.19 -5.62 17.26
N SER A 73 29.43 -5.16 17.43
CA SER A 73 30.38 -5.76 18.40
C SER A 73 29.92 -5.53 19.85
N SER A 74 29.26 -4.39 20.09
CA SER A 74 28.61 -4.03 21.34
C SER A 74 27.34 -3.24 21.04
N LEU A 75 26.28 -3.46 21.83
CA LEU A 75 25.07 -2.66 21.77
C LEU A 75 25.31 -1.35 22.54
N ASP A 76 25.33 -0.22 21.82
CA ASP A 76 25.46 1.10 22.42
C ASP A 76 24.16 1.89 22.22
N PHE A 77 23.60 2.38 23.33
CA PHE A 77 22.42 3.26 23.35
C PHE A 77 22.81 4.72 23.56
N GLY A 78 24.10 5.03 23.69
CA GLY A 78 24.62 6.39 23.86
C GLY A 78 24.18 7.34 22.74
N SER A 79 24.21 6.87 21.49
CA SER A 79 23.78 7.63 20.31
C SER A 79 22.33 8.12 20.41
N TYR A 80 21.43 7.32 21.00
CA TYR A 80 20.04 7.74 21.20
C TYR A 80 19.95 8.84 22.26
N ARG A 81 20.63 8.67 23.39
CA ARG A 81 20.63 9.68 24.47
C ARG A 81 21.19 11.01 23.98
N GLU A 82 22.28 10.98 23.23
CA GLU A 82 22.91 12.17 22.65
C GLU A 82 21.95 12.93 21.73
N VAL A 83 21.18 12.23 20.90
CA VAL A 83 20.16 12.86 20.04
C VAL A 83 19.06 13.54 20.85
N PHE A 84 18.59 12.92 21.94
CA PHE A 84 17.59 13.53 22.82
C PHE A 84 18.11 14.70 23.65
N GLU A 85 19.43 14.79 23.89
CA GLU A 85 20.07 15.89 24.62
C GLU A 85 20.46 17.06 23.70
N GLN A 86 20.89 16.78 22.46
CA GLN A 86 21.30 17.80 21.48
C GLN A 86 20.13 18.38 20.70
N VAL A 87 19.05 17.61 20.52
CA VAL A 87 17.92 17.98 19.68
C VAL A 87 16.62 17.82 20.46
N ASP A 88 15.74 18.81 20.33
CA ASP A 88 14.39 18.78 20.90
C ASP A 88 13.47 17.81 20.13
N MET A 89 13.76 16.51 20.28
CA MET A 89 13.05 15.41 19.59
C MET A 89 11.54 15.45 19.84
N LYS A 90 11.12 15.91 21.02
CA LYS A 90 9.70 16.08 21.36
C LYS A 90 9.01 17.09 20.44
N LEU A 91 9.63 18.24 20.19
CA LEU A 91 9.08 19.26 19.30
C LEU A 91 9.05 18.78 17.86
N LEU A 92 10.10 18.11 17.40
CA LEU A 92 10.15 17.55 16.03
C LEU A 92 9.03 16.52 15.78
N ILE A 93 8.84 15.61 16.73
CA ILE A 93 7.79 14.59 16.64
C ILE A 93 6.42 15.26 16.67
N LEU A 94 6.18 16.18 17.63
CA LEU A 94 4.88 16.86 17.75
C LEU A 94 4.55 17.71 16.52
N ASN A 95 5.51 18.48 16.01
CA ASN A 95 5.32 19.29 14.81
C ASN A 95 4.99 18.40 13.59
N SER A 96 5.71 17.30 13.41
CA SER A 96 5.48 16.38 12.30
C SER A 96 4.11 15.72 12.41
N VAL A 97 3.74 15.23 13.59
CA VAL A 97 2.42 14.61 13.84
C VAL A 97 1.30 15.62 13.61
N LEU A 98 1.43 16.84 14.14
CA LEU A 98 0.41 17.87 14.00
C LEU A 98 0.21 18.28 12.53
N VAL A 99 1.30 18.57 11.82
CA VAL A 99 1.25 18.98 10.42
C VAL A 99 0.70 17.86 9.54
N THR A 100 1.21 16.64 9.68
CA THR A 100 0.75 15.50 8.86
C THR A 100 -0.71 15.15 9.15
N ALA A 101 -1.15 15.18 10.41
CA ALA A 101 -2.55 14.96 10.75
C ALA A 101 -3.47 16.05 10.19
N ALA A 102 -3.09 17.32 10.33
CA ALA A 102 -3.84 18.45 9.78
C ALA A 102 -3.96 18.35 8.24
N CYS A 103 -2.84 18.07 7.56
CA CYS A 103 -2.82 17.86 6.12
C CYS A 103 -3.66 16.65 5.70
N ALA A 104 -3.56 15.51 6.39
CA ALA A 104 -4.30 14.31 6.07
C ALA A 104 -5.83 14.52 6.21
N ILE A 105 -6.27 15.15 7.29
CA ILE A 105 -7.69 15.46 7.53
C ILE A 105 -8.20 16.44 6.47
N GLY A 106 -7.48 17.55 6.26
CA GLY A 106 -7.84 18.55 5.26
C GLY A 106 -7.92 17.97 3.84
N GLN A 107 -6.94 17.13 3.48
CA GLN A 107 -6.92 16.45 2.18
C GLN A 107 -8.04 15.44 2.04
N MET A 108 -8.34 14.66 3.07
CA MET A 108 -9.43 13.67 3.04
C MET A 108 -10.80 14.34 2.86
N ILE A 109 -11.07 15.40 3.60
CA ILE A 109 -12.33 16.18 3.47
C ILE A 109 -12.44 16.76 2.06
N THR A 110 -11.38 17.43 1.60
CA THR A 110 -11.38 18.09 0.28
C THR A 110 -11.50 17.08 -0.86
N ALA A 111 -10.75 15.96 -0.80
CA ALA A 111 -10.79 14.92 -1.80
C ALA A 111 -12.15 14.19 -1.83
N ALA A 112 -12.75 13.94 -0.67
CA ALA A 112 -14.08 13.33 -0.60
C ALA A 112 -15.16 14.24 -1.21
N MET A 113 -15.14 15.54 -0.88
CA MET A 113 -16.07 16.52 -1.44
C MET A 113 -15.89 16.68 -2.95
N ALA A 114 -14.65 16.85 -3.42
CA ALA A 114 -14.34 16.96 -4.84
C ALA A 114 -14.76 15.69 -5.60
N GLY A 115 -14.40 14.52 -5.07
CA GLY A 115 -14.79 13.22 -5.62
C GLY A 115 -16.30 13.04 -5.72
N TYR A 116 -17.05 13.47 -4.70
CA TYR A 116 -18.51 13.42 -4.72
C TYR A 116 -19.10 14.28 -5.84
N VAL A 117 -18.63 15.52 -6.00
CA VAL A 117 -19.08 16.43 -7.07
C VAL A 117 -18.73 15.85 -8.46
N PHE A 118 -17.52 15.33 -8.63
CA PHE A 118 -17.09 14.67 -9.86
C PHE A 118 -17.81 13.34 -10.15
N ALA A 119 -18.43 12.69 -9.16
CA ALA A 119 -19.14 11.44 -9.34
C ALA A 119 -20.66 11.62 -9.52
N LYS A 120 -21.27 12.57 -8.80
CA LYS A 120 -22.74 12.69 -8.71
C LYS A 120 -23.36 13.92 -9.37
N VAL A 121 -22.58 14.97 -9.63
CA VAL A 121 -23.10 16.24 -10.18
C VAL A 121 -22.59 16.48 -11.60
N ASP A 122 -23.50 16.52 -12.56
CA ASP A 122 -23.16 16.87 -13.95
C ASP A 122 -23.18 18.40 -14.12
N PHE A 123 -21.99 18.99 -14.19
CA PHE A 123 -21.81 20.43 -14.40
C PHE A 123 -21.00 20.72 -15.66
N ARG A 124 -21.25 21.88 -16.27
CA ARG A 124 -20.58 22.30 -17.51
C ARG A 124 -19.10 22.60 -17.24
N GLY A 125 -18.19 21.85 -17.88
CA GLY A 125 -16.74 21.97 -17.68
C GLY A 125 -16.08 20.86 -16.84
N ARG A 126 -16.83 19.85 -16.38
CA ARG A 126 -16.32 18.71 -15.60
C ARG A 126 -15.06 18.05 -16.20
N ASN A 127 -15.07 17.80 -17.50
CA ASN A 127 -13.96 17.12 -18.18
C ASN A 127 -12.68 17.97 -18.20
N ALA A 128 -12.81 19.30 -18.32
CA ALA A 128 -11.66 20.20 -18.29
C ALA A 128 -11.02 20.25 -16.90
N LEU A 129 -11.84 20.38 -15.84
CA LEU A 129 -11.33 20.34 -14.46
C LEU A 129 -10.71 18.98 -14.12
N PHE A 130 -11.31 17.89 -14.58
CA PHE A 130 -10.74 16.56 -14.38
C PHE A 130 -9.38 16.41 -15.09
N ALA A 131 -9.26 16.91 -16.32
CA ALA A 131 -7.99 16.92 -17.04
C ALA A 131 -6.91 17.75 -16.32
N ILE A 132 -7.26 18.90 -15.73
CA ILE A 132 -6.33 19.71 -14.93
C ILE A 132 -5.85 18.94 -13.70
N VAL A 133 -6.74 18.25 -12.98
CA VAL A 133 -6.36 17.42 -11.81
C VAL A 133 -5.42 16.28 -12.21
N LEU A 134 -5.64 15.65 -13.36
CA LEU A 134 -4.71 14.64 -13.87
C LEU A 134 -3.37 15.26 -14.29
N ALA A 135 -3.40 16.45 -14.89
CA ALA A 135 -2.19 17.16 -15.28
C ALA A 135 -1.33 17.53 -14.06
N THR A 136 -1.94 17.94 -12.93
CA THR A 136 -1.18 18.23 -11.70
C THR A 136 -0.55 16.98 -11.07
N MET A 137 -1.20 15.81 -11.18
CA MET A 137 -0.61 14.53 -10.76
C MET A 137 0.57 14.07 -11.65
N MET A 138 0.64 14.56 -12.89
CA MET A 138 1.73 14.26 -13.83
C MET A 138 2.96 15.15 -13.65
N VAL A 139 2.85 16.27 -12.92
CA VAL A 139 3.99 17.15 -12.63
C VAL A 139 4.78 16.58 -11.44
N PRO A 140 6.00 16.06 -11.63
CA PRO A 140 6.79 15.53 -10.53
C PRO A 140 7.28 16.68 -9.64
N MET A 141 7.14 16.50 -8.31
CA MET A 141 7.56 17.46 -7.27
C MET A 141 9.09 17.49 -7.06
N GLN A 142 9.89 17.43 -8.12
CA GLN A 142 11.36 17.26 -8.05
C GLN A 142 12.15 18.56 -8.26
N VAL A 143 11.54 19.72 -8.03
CA VAL A 143 12.19 21.03 -8.11
C VAL A 143 12.05 21.78 -6.80
N THR A 144 12.67 21.28 -5.73
CA THR A 144 13.05 22.05 -4.53
C THR A 144 14.15 21.29 -3.81
#